data_AF-A0A7T1HZ17-F1
#
_entry.id   AF-A0A7T1HZ17-F1
#
_cell.length_a   1.000
_cell.length_b   1.000
_cell.length_c   1.000
_cell.angle_alpha   90.00
_cell.angle_beta   90.00
_cell.angle_gamma   90.00
#
_symmetry.space_group_name_H-M   'P 1'
#
loop_
_entity.id
_entity.type
_entity.pdbx_description
1 polymer ?
#
loop_
_entity_poly.entity_id
_entity_poly.type
_entity_poly.pdbx_seq_one_letter_code
_entity_poly.pdbx_strand_id
1 'polypeptide(L)'
;MDAALSPLQLAGFLLASWAVIGNDSLQTLGPFLQANRGRTPRWLQALALCAVLCGVLLLGWWRNGGDASWGRLASYPAPELFGWPELLPPLAVLLLTQAGVPVSTSFLVLTAFSPANLPALLRRSLLGYGLALGVGLLVYGAAVLAGRWWAARSATAGAEQPGGCEGGGSVAVAGAALVLQWLASGWLWSQWLIQDLANLFVYLVCRPRDLRTKPLELLQD
;
A
#
# COMPACT_ATOMS: atom_id res chain seq x y z
N MET A 1 22.21 7.01 -25.82
CA MET A 1 21.01 7.46 -26.58
C MET A 1 19.81 7.16 -25.71
N ASP A 2 19.06 8.20 -25.40
CA ASP A 2 18.00 8.21 -24.39
C ASP A 2 17.02 7.06 -24.59
N ALA A 3 16.90 6.19 -23.59
CA ALA A 3 15.83 5.21 -23.53
C ALA A 3 14.52 5.97 -23.28
N ALA A 4 14.02 6.66 -24.31
CA ALA A 4 12.75 7.36 -24.25
C ALA A 4 11.68 6.32 -23.93
N LEU A 5 10.99 6.50 -22.81
CA LEU A 5 9.82 5.70 -22.44
C LEU A 5 8.84 5.75 -23.61
N SER A 6 8.43 4.59 -24.11
CA SER A 6 7.40 4.53 -25.13
C SER A 6 6.11 5.12 -24.58
N PRO A 7 5.28 5.79 -25.41
CA PRO A 7 3.99 6.31 -24.96
C PRO A 7 3.11 5.23 -24.34
N LEU A 8 3.25 3.98 -24.80
CA LEU A 8 2.53 2.83 -24.29
C LEU A 8 2.96 2.45 -22.87
N GLN A 9 4.25 2.43 -22.57
CA GLN A 9 4.77 2.19 -21.21
C GLN A 9 4.34 3.28 -20.25
N LEU A 10 4.39 4.55 -20.69
CA LEU A 10 3.90 5.67 -19.89
C LEU A 10 2.39 5.53 -19.62
N ALA A 11 1.61 5.19 -20.63
CA ALA A 11 0.18 4.93 -20.47
C ALA A 11 -0.08 3.76 -19.50
N GLY A 12 0.66 2.66 -19.62
CA GLY A 12 0.59 1.51 -18.71
C GLY A 12 0.95 1.87 -17.27
N PHE A 13 2.03 2.63 -17.07
CA PHE A 13 2.46 3.12 -15.77
C PHE A 13 1.43 4.04 -15.12
N LEU A 14 0.88 5.00 -15.87
CA LEU A 14 -0.14 5.92 -15.37
C LEU A 14 -1.44 5.19 -15.04
N LEU A 15 -1.86 4.26 -15.91
CA LEU A 15 -3.06 3.44 -15.71
C LEU A 15 -2.91 2.53 -14.49
N ALA A 16 -1.77 1.87 -14.33
CA ALA A 16 -1.49 1.03 -13.17
C ALA A 16 -1.40 1.85 -11.88
N SER A 17 -0.77 3.02 -11.93
CA SER A 17 -0.71 3.95 -10.79
C SER A 17 -2.12 4.36 -10.37
N TRP A 18 -2.98 4.74 -11.31
CA TRP A 18 -4.37 5.08 -10.99
C TRP A 18 -5.13 3.88 -10.41
N ALA A 19 -5.05 2.72 -11.06
CA ALA A 19 -5.78 1.54 -10.64
C ALA A 19 -5.36 1.05 -9.24
N VAL A 20 -4.05 0.88 -9.00
CA VAL A 20 -3.51 0.32 -7.74
C VAL A 20 -3.71 1.29 -6.58
N ILE A 21 -3.38 2.58 -6.79
CA ILE A 21 -3.60 3.59 -5.75
C ILE A 21 -5.10 3.71 -5.46
N GLY A 22 -5.95 3.80 -6.49
CA GLY A 22 -7.39 3.92 -6.33
C GLY A 22 -8.04 2.74 -5.60
N ASN A 23 -7.54 1.52 -5.81
CA ASN A 23 -8.11 0.31 -5.23
C ASN A 23 -7.68 0.08 -3.78
N ASP A 24 -6.37 0.15 -3.49
CA ASP A 24 -5.82 -0.33 -2.22
C ASP A 24 -5.50 0.80 -1.22
N SER A 25 -5.16 2.01 -1.70
CA SER A 25 -4.75 3.09 -0.80
C SER A 25 -5.87 3.58 0.12
N LEU A 26 -7.13 3.45 -0.28
CA LEU A 26 -8.28 3.87 0.53
C LEU A 26 -8.41 3.01 1.80
N GLN A 27 -7.98 1.74 1.76
CA GLN A 27 -8.04 0.86 2.93
C GLN A 27 -7.00 1.25 3.98
N THR A 28 -5.82 1.72 3.55
CA THR A 28 -4.75 2.18 4.44
C THR A 28 -4.97 3.62 4.92
N LEU A 29 -5.42 4.50 4.03
CA LEU A 29 -5.52 5.94 4.30
C LEU A 29 -6.91 6.38 4.77
N GLY A 30 -7.96 5.60 4.47
CA GLY A 30 -9.34 5.92 4.81
C GLY A 30 -9.57 6.21 6.30
N PRO A 31 -9.10 5.35 7.23
CA PRO A 31 -9.21 5.61 8.66
C PRO A 31 -8.50 6.91 9.09
N PHE A 32 -7.32 7.20 8.52
CA PHE A 32 -6.58 8.43 8.79
C PHE A 32 -7.33 9.68 8.31
N LEU A 33 -7.86 9.65 7.08
CA LEU A 33 -8.61 10.76 6.49
C LEU A 33 -9.93 11.02 7.25
N GLN A 34 -10.63 9.96 7.66
CA GLN A 34 -11.86 10.08 8.45
C GLN A 34 -11.59 10.59 9.86
N ALA A 35 -10.56 10.08 10.55
CA ALA A 35 -10.21 10.52 11.89
C ALA A 35 -9.75 11.98 11.95
N ASN A 36 -9.19 12.50 10.84
CA ASN A 36 -8.75 13.89 10.73
C ASN A 36 -9.77 14.83 10.05
N ARG A 37 -10.95 14.32 9.65
CA ARG A 37 -11.98 15.11 8.99
C ARG A 37 -12.49 16.21 9.92
N GLY A 38 -12.30 17.47 9.52
CA GLY A 38 -12.69 18.65 10.30
C GLY A 38 -11.72 19.03 11.42
N ARG A 39 -10.69 18.21 11.69
CA ARG A 39 -9.63 18.53 12.66
C ARG A 39 -8.41 19.18 12.01
N THR A 40 -8.02 18.71 10.83
CA THR A 40 -6.92 19.27 10.04
C THR A 40 -7.36 19.53 8.61
N PRO A 41 -6.79 20.53 7.93
CA PRO A 41 -7.18 20.85 6.57
C PRO A 41 -6.70 19.76 5.59
N ARG A 42 -7.51 19.46 4.57
CA ARG A 42 -7.24 18.38 3.61
C ARG A 42 -5.93 18.55 2.85
N TRP A 43 -5.52 19.78 2.56
CA TRP A 43 -4.26 20.05 1.87
C TRP A 43 -3.05 19.65 2.71
N LEU A 44 -3.13 19.78 4.04
CA LEU A 44 -2.04 19.39 4.94
C LEU A 44 -1.93 17.86 5.01
N GLN A 45 -3.07 17.17 5.05
CA GLN A 45 -3.11 15.71 4.96
C GLN A 45 -2.52 15.22 3.63
N ALA A 46 -2.91 15.85 2.51
CA ALA A 46 -2.35 15.53 1.19
C ALA A 46 -0.84 15.79 1.14
N LEU A 47 -0.36 16.93 1.66
CA LEU A 47 1.06 17.27 1.70
C LEU A 47 1.85 16.25 2.51
N ALA A 48 1.34 15.82 3.66
CA ALA A 48 2.00 14.80 4.48
C ALA A 48 2.09 13.44 3.75
N LEU A 49 1.02 13.03 3.06
CA LEU A 49 1.00 11.80 2.27
C LEU A 49 1.97 11.86 1.08
N CYS A 50 2.01 13.01 0.38
CA CYS A 50 2.96 13.27 -0.69
C CYS A 50 4.41 13.32 -0.17
N ALA A 51 4.65 13.91 1.01
CA ALA A 51 5.98 13.95 1.61
C ALA A 51 6.48 12.55 1.95
N VAL A 52 5.62 11.68 2.51
CA VAL A 52 5.97 10.27 2.75
C VAL A 52 6.22 9.53 1.44
N LEU A 53 5.37 9.73 0.42
CA LEU A 53 5.58 9.15 -0.92
C LEU A 53 6.94 9.53 -1.50
N CYS A 54 7.24 10.84 -1.57
CA CYS A 54 8.54 11.32 -2.05
C CYS A 54 9.69 10.77 -1.20
N GLY A 55 9.55 10.74 0.12
CA GLY A 55 10.56 10.19 1.02
C GLY A 55 10.86 8.71 0.74
N VAL A 56 9.82 7.89 0.54
CA VAL A 56 9.97 6.45 0.21
C VAL A 56 10.65 6.26 -1.15
N LEU A 57 10.25 7.05 -2.16
CA LEU A 57 10.85 6.98 -3.50
C LEU A 57 12.32 7.39 -3.49
N LEU A 58 12.64 8.54 -2.88
CA LEU A 58 14.01 9.06 -2.81
C LEU A 58 14.92 8.14 -1.99
N LEU A 59 14.42 7.61 -0.87
CA LEU A 59 15.17 6.69 -0.04
C LEU A 59 15.41 5.34 -0.75
N GLY A 60 14.40 4.83 -1.46
CA GLY A 60 14.53 3.63 -2.28
C GLY A 60 15.57 3.82 -3.39
N TRP A 61 15.47 4.93 -4.13
CA TRP A 61 16.42 5.30 -5.17
C TRP A 61 17.85 5.40 -4.66
N TRP A 62 18.06 6.09 -3.54
CA TRP A 62 19.38 6.30 -2.95
C TRP A 62 19.99 5.00 -2.42
N ARG A 63 19.20 4.13 -1.76
CA ARG A 63 19.71 2.89 -1.16
C ARG A 63 19.92 1.75 -2.14
N ASN A 64 19.11 1.68 -3.20
CA ASN A 64 19.14 0.55 -4.14
C ASN A 64 19.79 0.90 -5.48
N GLY A 65 20.71 1.87 -5.51
CA GLY A 65 21.50 2.18 -6.70
C GLY A 65 20.69 2.66 -7.90
N GLY A 66 19.60 3.41 -7.66
CA GLY A 66 18.70 3.88 -8.71
C GLY A 66 17.42 3.05 -8.89
N ASP A 67 17.13 2.11 -8.00
CA ASP A 67 15.86 1.37 -8.01
C ASP A 67 14.89 1.87 -6.93
N ALA A 68 13.84 2.57 -7.35
CA ALA A 68 12.78 3.02 -6.45
C ALA A 68 11.89 1.88 -5.94
N SER A 69 11.89 0.70 -6.58
CA SER A 69 11.03 -0.45 -6.25
C SER A 69 11.54 -1.33 -5.09
N TRP A 70 12.57 -0.87 -4.39
CA TRP A 70 13.15 -1.59 -3.23
C TRP A 70 13.66 -3.00 -3.58
N GLY A 71 14.20 -3.19 -4.78
CA GLY A 71 14.74 -4.48 -5.23
C GLY A 71 13.68 -5.53 -5.54
N ARG A 72 12.39 -5.19 -5.45
CA ARG A 72 11.31 -6.15 -5.68
C ARG A 72 11.20 -6.58 -7.14
N LEU A 73 11.56 -5.72 -8.09
CA LEU A 73 11.54 -6.06 -9.51
C LEU A 73 12.48 -7.22 -9.86
N ALA A 74 13.54 -7.45 -9.09
CA ALA A 74 14.42 -8.61 -9.30
C ALA A 74 13.70 -9.96 -9.07
N SER A 75 12.62 -9.96 -8.27
CA SER A 75 11.84 -11.17 -7.97
C SER A 75 10.72 -11.46 -8.98
N TYR A 76 10.42 -10.51 -9.88
CA TYR A 76 9.37 -10.62 -10.89
C TYR A 76 9.98 -10.34 -12.26
N PRO A 77 10.35 -11.36 -13.05
CA PRO A 77 10.96 -11.13 -14.36
C PRO A 77 9.98 -10.31 -15.21
N ALA A 78 10.42 -9.11 -15.62
CA ALA A 78 9.64 -8.27 -16.50
C ALA A 78 9.35 -9.04 -17.80
N PRO A 79 8.12 -9.03 -18.32
CA PRO A 79 7.85 -9.60 -19.63
C PRO A 79 8.78 -8.96 -20.66
N GLU A 80 9.46 -9.81 -21.46
CA GLU A 80 10.45 -9.37 -22.46
C GLU A 80 9.87 -8.46 -23.54
N LEU A 81 8.55 -8.38 -23.63
CA LEU A 81 7.79 -7.67 -24.64
C LEU A 81 6.61 -6.93 -24.02
N PHE A 82 6.66 -5.60 -24.05
CA PHE A 82 5.54 -4.73 -23.72
C PHE A 82 4.68 -4.49 -24.96
N GLY A 83 3.39 -4.76 -24.89
CA GLY A 83 2.38 -4.43 -25.90
C GLY A 83 1.06 -3.99 -25.29
N TRP A 84 0.01 -3.97 -26.12
CA TRP A 84 -1.32 -3.55 -25.68
C TRP A 84 -2.01 -4.53 -24.69
N PRO A 85 -1.80 -5.87 -24.74
CA PRO A 85 -2.44 -6.78 -23.79
C PRO A 85 -2.02 -6.55 -22.34
N GLU A 86 -0.81 -6.03 -22.13
CA GLU A 86 -0.26 -5.74 -20.82
C GLU A 86 -0.95 -4.55 -20.14
N LEU A 87 -1.77 -3.75 -20.86
CA LEU A 87 -2.66 -2.76 -20.26
C LEU A 87 -3.99 -3.35 -19.74
N LEU A 88 -4.34 -4.59 -20.11
CA LEU A 88 -5.59 -5.21 -19.68
C LEU A 88 -5.67 -5.39 -18.15
N PRO A 89 -4.63 -5.85 -17.44
CA PRO A 89 -4.71 -6.01 -15.99
C PRO A 89 -5.00 -4.70 -15.23
N PRO A 90 -4.26 -3.60 -15.43
CA PRO A 90 -4.55 -2.36 -14.71
C PRO A 90 -5.87 -1.72 -15.16
N LEU A 91 -6.29 -1.91 -16.42
CA LEU A 91 -7.61 -1.50 -16.88
C LEU A 91 -8.72 -2.28 -16.17
N ALA A 92 -8.59 -3.60 -16.06
CA ALA A 92 -9.57 -4.45 -15.38
C ALA A 92 -9.66 -4.12 -13.89
N VAL A 93 -8.54 -3.89 -13.20
CA VAL A 93 -8.56 -3.36 -11.83
C VAL A 93 -9.34 -2.04 -11.79
N LEU A 94 -9.00 -1.06 -12.64
CA LEU A 94 -9.66 0.24 -12.63
C LEU A 94 -11.18 0.14 -12.82
N LEU A 95 -11.64 -0.64 -13.79
CA LEU A 95 -13.06 -0.83 -14.08
C LEU A 95 -13.80 -1.50 -12.91
N LEU A 96 -13.19 -2.52 -12.31
CA LEU A 96 -13.77 -3.23 -11.15
C LEU A 96 -13.80 -2.33 -9.90
N THR A 97 -12.74 -1.57 -9.65
CA THR A 97 -12.69 -0.59 -8.56
C THR A 97 -13.75 0.50 -8.74
N GLN A 98 -13.96 1.00 -9.97
CA GLN A 98 -15.03 1.96 -10.26
C GLN A 98 -16.42 1.36 -10.08
N ALA A 99 -16.60 0.06 -10.30
CA ALA A 99 -17.83 -0.66 -9.97
C ALA A 99 -18.02 -0.90 -8.46
N GLY A 100 -17.09 -0.45 -7.61
CA GLY A 100 -17.15 -0.62 -6.16
C GLY A 100 -16.76 -2.02 -5.67
N VAL A 101 -16.20 -2.86 -6.56
CA VAL A 101 -15.74 -4.20 -6.21
C VAL A 101 -14.29 -4.12 -5.71
N PRO A 102 -13.98 -4.47 -4.45
CA PRO A 102 -12.60 -4.54 -3.99
C PRO A 102 -11.90 -5.74 -4.63
N VAL A 103 -10.80 -5.49 -5.36
CA VAL A 103 -10.05 -6.52 -6.10
C VAL A 103 -8.70 -6.78 -5.45
N SER A 104 -8.23 -8.03 -5.46
CA SER A 104 -6.82 -8.33 -5.17
C SER A 104 -5.99 -7.98 -6.41
N THR A 105 -5.39 -6.79 -6.41
CA THR A 105 -4.56 -6.27 -7.51
C THR A 105 -3.44 -7.24 -7.88
N SER A 106 -2.77 -7.80 -6.88
CA SER A 106 -1.73 -8.83 -7.07
C SER A 106 -2.27 -10.11 -7.70
N PHE A 107 -3.46 -10.58 -7.29
CA PHE A 107 -4.06 -11.78 -7.87
C PHE A 107 -4.43 -11.56 -9.34
N LEU A 108 -5.05 -10.43 -9.66
CA LEU A 108 -5.50 -10.13 -11.02
C LEU A 108 -4.33 -9.85 -11.98
N VAL A 109 -3.37 -9.03 -11.55
CA VAL A 109 -2.21 -8.64 -12.37
C VAL A 109 -1.25 -9.82 -12.55
N LEU A 110 -0.84 -10.50 -11.46
CA LEU A 110 0.17 -11.56 -11.57
C LEU A 110 -0.36 -12.82 -12.26
N THR A 111 -1.66 -13.14 -12.11
CA THR A 111 -2.27 -14.27 -12.84
C THR A 111 -2.33 -14.01 -14.33
N ALA A 112 -2.54 -12.75 -14.75
CA ALA A 112 -2.53 -12.39 -16.16
C ALA A 112 -1.14 -12.57 -16.82
N PHE A 113 -0.07 -12.34 -16.06
CA PHE A 113 1.32 -12.52 -16.53
C PHE A 113 1.86 -13.94 -16.34
N SER A 114 1.38 -14.70 -15.35
CA SER A 114 1.82 -16.08 -15.08
C SER A 114 0.71 -16.91 -14.44
N PRO A 115 -0.16 -17.54 -15.26
CA PRO A 115 -1.28 -18.36 -14.77
C PRO A 115 -0.83 -19.55 -13.89
N ALA A 116 0.39 -20.06 -14.11
CA ALA A 116 0.96 -21.16 -13.35
C ALA A 116 1.16 -20.84 -11.84
N ASN A 117 1.27 -19.55 -11.49
CA ASN A 117 1.46 -19.12 -10.10
C ASN A 117 0.15 -19.03 -9.29
N LEU A 118 -1.02 -19.21 -9.94
CA LEU A 118 -2.34 -19.05 -9.33
C LEU A 118 -2.54 -19.93 -8.07
N PRO A 119 -2.22 -21.24 -8.06
CA PRO A 119 -2.44 -22.06 -6.87
C PRO A 119 -1.58 -21.62 -5.67
N ALA A 120 -0.33 -21.23 -5.93
CA ALA A 120 0.59 -20.78 -4.88
C ALA A 120 0.18 -19.44 -4.29
N LEU A 121 -0.28 -18.50 -5.13
CA LEU A 121 -0.82 -17.21 -4.72
C LEU A 121 -2.11 -17.37 -3.92
N LEU A 122 -3.05 -18.20 -4.39
CA LEU A 122 -4.30 -18.50 -3.67
C LEU A 122 -4.02 -19.07 -2.28
N ARG A 123 -3.14 -20.08 -2.19
CA ARG A 123 -2.82 -20.70 -0.91
C ARG A 123 -2.18 -19.71 0.07
N ARG A 124 -1.20 -18.92 -0.38
CA ARG A 124 -0.54 -17.92 0.49
C ARG A 124 -1.53 -16.84 0.95
N SER A 125 -2.42 -16.40 0.06
CA SER A 125 -3.42 -15.38 0.37
C SER A 125 -4.49 -15.90 1.33
N LEU A 126 -5.10 -17.06 1.04
CA LEU A 126 -6.14 -17.65 1.90
C LEU A 126 -5.61 -18.01 3.30
N LEU A 127 -4.41 -18.60 3.38
CA LEU A 127 -3.80 -18.90 4.68
C LEU A 127 -3.44 -17.63 5.45
N GLY A 128 -2.94 -16.61 4.76
CA GLY A 128 -2.64 -15.31 5.36
C GLY A 128 -3.88 -14.65 5.95
N TYR A 129 -4.98 -14.58 5.18
CA TYR A 129 -6.25 -14.03 5.65
C TYR A 129 -6.85 -14.84 6.81
N GLY A 130 -6.83 -16.16 6.71
CA GLY A 130 -7.32 -17.03 7.78
C GLY A 130 -6.53 -16.86 9.08
N LEU A 131 -5.20 -16.80 8.99
CA LEU A 131 -4.33 -16.56 10.14
C LEU A 131 -4.57 -15.17 10.74
N ALA A 132 -4.63 -14.12 9.91
CA ALA A 132 -4.86 -12.76 10.37
C ALA A 132 -6.21 -12.62 11.09
N LEU A 133 -7.27 -13.25 10.56
CA LEU A 133 -8.58 -13.29 11.20
C LEU A 133 -8.50 -14.01 12.55
N GLY A 134 -7.86 -15.17 12.61
CA GLY A 134 -7.69 -15.94 13.85
C GLY A 134 -6.95 -15.15 14.93
N VAL A 135 -5.79 -14.57 14.58
CA VAL A 135 -5.01 -13.73 15.50
C VAL A 135 -5.79 -12.49 15.92
N GLY A 136 -6.49 -11.84 14.99
CA GLY A 136 -7.32 -10.66 15.29
C GLY A 136 -8.44 -10.98 16.29
N LEU A 137 -9.15 -12.08 16.09
CA LEU A 137 -10.19 -12.54 17.02
C LEU A 137 -9.61 -12.90 18.40
N LEU A 138 -8.43 -13.51 18.45
CA LEU A 138 -7.75 -13.82 19.71
C LEU A 138 -7.36 -12.55 20.48
N VAL A 139 -6.74 -11.58 19.80
CA VAL A 139 -6.34 -10.31 20.42
C VAL A 139 -7.55 -9.52 20.89
N TYR A 140 -8.59 -9.40 20.05
CA TYR A 140 -9.83 -8.72 20.41
C TYR A 140 -10.52 -9.41 21.58
N GLY A 141 -10.63 -10.74 21.53
CA GLY A 141 -11.19 -11.54 22.62
C GLY A 141 -10.42 -11.34 23.93
N ALA A 142 -9.09 -11.39 23.88
CA ALA A 142 -8.24 -11.14 25.03
C ALA A 142 -8.42 -9.72 25.60
N ALA A 143 -8.52 -8.70 24.73
CA ALA A 143 -8.75 -7.32 25.15
C ALA A 143 -10.13 -7.14 25.83
N VAL A 144 -11.18 -7.76 25.28
CA VAL A 144 -12.52 -7.73 25.90
C VAL A 144 -12.51 -8.46 27.25
N LEU A 145 -11.87 -9.63 27.34
CA LEU A 145 -11.76 -10.38 28.59
C LEU A 145 -10.96 -9.60 29.65
N ALA A 146 -9.84 -9.00 29.26
CA ALA A 146 -9.04 -8.13 30.13
C ALA A 146 -9.85 -6.92 30.61
N GLY A 147 -10.59 -6.26 29.71
CA GLY A 147 -11.47 -5.14 30.06
C GLY A 147 -12.58 -5.53 31.04
N ARG A 148 -13.23 -6.68 30.82
CA ARG A 148 -14.26 -7.23 31.73
C ARG A 148 -13.66 -7.62 33.08
N TRP A 149 -12.48 -8.22 33.09
CA TRP A 149 -11.76 -8.58 34.32
C TRP A 149 -11.37 -7.33 35.12
N TRP A 150 -10.87 -6.30 34.44
CA TRP A 150 -10.49 -5.03 35.07
C TRP A 150 -11.70 -4.30 35.66
N ALA A 151 -12.81 -4.25 34.92
CA ALA A 151 -14.08 -3.70 35.37
C ALA A 151 -14.65 -4.45 36.59
N ALA A 152 -14.59 -5.80 36.58
CA ALA A 152 -15.01 -6.60 37.73
C ALA A 152 -14.16 -6.34 38.98
N ARG A 153 -12.86 -6.11 38.81
CA ARG A 153 -11.91 -5.82 39.90
C ARG A 153 -12.10 -4.41 40.49
N SER A 154 -12.46 -3.44 39.65
CA SER A 154 -12.75 -2.07 40.06
C SER A 154 -14.14 -1.91 40.67
N ALA A 155 -15.11 -2.78 40.34
CA ALA A 155 -16.40 -2.84 41.04
C ALA A 155 -16.30 -3.34 42.49
N THR A 156 -15.31 -4.18 42.81
CA THR A 156 -15.03 -4.63 44.19
C THR A 156 -14.18 -3.67 45.01
N ALA A 157 -13.51 -2.70 44.35
CA ALA A 157 -12.71 -1.67 45.00
C ALA A 157 -13.50 -0.37 45.07
N GLY A 158 -14.44 -0.30 46.03
CA GLY A 158 -14.94 0.92 46.68
C GLY A 158 -15.20 2.18 45.86
N ALA A 159 -16.47 2.60 45.85
CA ALA A 159 -16.91 3.92 45.43
C ALA A 159 -16.06 5.04 46.06
N GLU A 160 -15.29 5.74 45.24
CA GLU A 160 -14.88 7.12 45.49
C GLU A 160 -14.81 7.84 44.14
N GLN A 161 -15.77 8.73 43.89
CA GLN A 161 -15.63 9.77 42.87
C GLN A 161 -14.99 10.97 43.55
N PRO A 162 -13.76 11.38 43.18
CA PRO A 162 -13.40 12.77 43.29
C PRO A 162 -13.92 13.45 42.03
N GLY A 163 -14.92 14.30 42.22
CA GLY A 163 -15.18 15.37 41.26
C GLY A 163 -13.89 16.20 41.09
N GLY A 164 -13.50 16.44 39.85
CA GLY A 164 -12.32 17.24 39.55
C GLY A 164 -12.14 17.39 38.06
N CYS A 165 -12.57 18.52 37.52
CA CYS A 165 -12.17 18.95 36.19
C CYS A 165 -10.65 19.20 36.17
N GLU A 166 -9.84 18.24 35.73
CA GLU A 166 -8.42 18.50 35.43
C GLU A 166 -8.25 18.82 33.94
N GLY A 167 -8.55 20.07 33.59
CA GLY A 167 -8.40 20.65 32.26
C GLY A 167 -6.95 20.98 31.83
N GLY A 168 -5.93 20.51 32.55
CA GLY A 168 -4.52 20.84 32.28
C GLY A 168 -3.72 19.76 31.53
N GLY A 169 -3.94 18.47 31.83
CA GLY A 169 -3.17 17.35 31.26
C GLY A 169 -3.75 16.77 29.96
N SER A 170 -5.05 17.00 29.70
CA SER A 170 -5.77 16.42 28.55
C SER A 170 -5.27 16.96 27.20
N VAL A 171 -4.83 18.23 27.15
CA VAL A 171 -4.35 18.86 25.90
C VAL A 171 -3.00 18.30 25.46
N ALA A 172 -2.07 18.05 26.39
CA ALA A 172 -0.77 17.46 26.08
C ALA A 172 -0.91 15.99 25.63
N VAL A 173 -1.77 15.22 26.30
CA VAL A 173 -2.07 13.83 25.92
C VAL A 173 -2.78 13.78 24.56
N ALA A 174 -3.72 14.69 24.30
CA ALA A 174 -4.39 14.79 23.00
C ALA A 174 -3.44 15.21 21.87
N GLY A 175 -2.47 16.08 22.15
CA GLY A 175 -1.41 16.46 21.21
C GLY A 175 -0.48 15.30 20.88
N ALA A 176 0.00 14.57 21.90
CA ALA A 176 0.84 13.40 21.72
C ALA A 176 0.12 12.28 20.96
N ALA A 177 -1.16 12.04 21.25
CA ALA A 177 -1.98 11.07 20.53
C ALA A 177 -2.14 11.43 19.05
N LEU A 178 -2.30 12.71 18.73
CA LEU A 178 -2.36 13.18 17.35
C LEU A 178 -1.02 12.93 16.62
N VAL A 179 0.11 13.27 17.24
CA VAL A 179 1.44 13.03 16.64
C VAL A 179 1.67 11.53 16.43
N LEU A 180 1.39 10.70 17.43
CA LEU A 180 1.52 9.25 17.32
C LEU A 180 0.62 8.67 16.23
N GLN A 181 -0.62 9.15 16.11
CA GLN A 181 -1.52 8.74 15.04
C GLN A 181 -0.93 9.07 13.67
N TRP A 182 -0.40 10.28 13.48
CA TRP A 182 0.21 10.71 12.21
C TRP A 182 1.46 9.91 11.87
N LEU A 183 2.31 9.62 12.85
CA LEU A 183 3.48 8.76 12.68
C LEU A 183 3.09 7.32 12.33
N ALA A 184 2.09 6.76 13.03
CA ALA A 184 1.59 5.41 12.76
C ALA A 184 0.96 5.31 11.36
N SER A 185 0.16 6.28 10.95
CA SER A 185 -0.41 6.34 9.61
C SER A 185 0.66 6.55 8.53
N GLY A 186 1.65 7.41 8.77
CA GLY A 186 2.78 7.61 7.87
C GLY A 186 3.63 6.34 7.71
N TRP A 187 3.83 5.59 8.79
CA TRP A 187 4.50 4.29 8.76
C TRP A 187 3.71 3.25 7.95
N LEU A 188 2.40 3.10 8.22
CA LEU A 188 1.57 2.17 7.45
C LEU A 188 1.54 2.52 5.96
N TRP A 189 1.46 3.81 5.65
CA TRP A 189 1.53 4.29 4.27
C TRP A 189 2.88 4.00 3.61
N SER A 190 4.00 4.16 4.33
CA SER A 190 5.32 3.82 3.80
C SER A 190 5.47 2.33 3.54
N GLN A 191 4.97 1.48 4.43
CA GLN A 191 5.00 0.02 4.24
C GLN A 191 4.16 -0.41 3.03
N TRP A 192 2.95 0.15 2.88
CA TRP A 192 2.12 -0.10 1.70
C TRP A 192 2.86 0.32 0.42
N LEU A 193 3.44 1.52 0.41
CA LEU A 193 4.21 2.01 -0.73
C LEU A 193 5.35 1.04 -1.08
N ILE A 194 6.22 0.70 -0.13
CA ILE A 194 7.34 -0.23 -0.38
C ILE A 194 6.84 -1.56 -0.97
N GLN A 195 5.66 -2.03 -0.54
CA GLN A 195 5.12 -3.29 -1.01
C GLN A 195 4.51 -3.21 -2.42
N ASP A 196 3.68 -2.21 -2.67
CA ASP A 196 2.87 -2.13 -3.89
C ASP A 196 3.53 -1.33 -5.01
N LEU A 197 4.60 -0.58 -4.74
CA LEU A 197 5.30 0.19 -5.76
C LEU A 197 5.85 -0.67 -6.90
N ALA A 198 6.21 -1.93 -6.62
CA ALA A 198 6.65 -2.88 -7.65
C ALA A 198 5.57 -3.11 -8.73
N ASN A 199 4.29 -3.08 -8.35
CA ASN A 199 3.17 -3.23 -9.28
C ASN A 199 3.06 -2.04 -10.25
N LEU A 200 3.61 -0.88 -9.89
CA LEU A 200 3.65 0.32 -10.74
C LEU A 200 4.91 0.28 -11.63
N PHE A 201 6.08 0.07 -11.04
CA PHE A 201 7.36 0.16 -11.78
C PHE A 201 7.60 -0.99 -12.77
N VAL A 202 6.85 -2.09 -12.68
CA VAL A 202 6.94 -3.17 -13.69
C VAL A 202 6.69 -2.64 -15.10
N TYR A 203 5.80 -1.65 -15.25
CA TYR A 203 5.47 -1.01 -16.54
C TYR A 203 6.59 -0.12 -17.08
N LEU A 204 7.50 0.38 -16.23
CA LEU A 204 8.63 1.21 -16.63
C LEU A 204 9.85 0.38 -17.07
N VAL A 205 9.99 -0.86 -16.57
CA VAL A 205 11.17 -1.72 -16.81
C VAL A 205 10.96 -2.73 -17.96
N CYS A 206 9.71 -3.00 -18.38
CA CYS A 206 9.44 -3.90 -19.52
C CYS A 206 10.03 -3.37 -20.83
N ARG A 207 10.68 -4.21 -21.66
CA ARG A 207 11.22 -3.76 -22.97
C ARG A 207 10.10 -3.60 -24.03
N PRO A 208 10.16 -2.58 -24.91
CA PRO A 208 9.23 -2.46 -26.04
C PRO A 208 9.35 -3.63 -27.03
N ARG A 209 8.21 -4.10 -27.59
CA ARG A 209 8.16 -5.14 -28.64
C ARG A 209 9.03 -4.83 -29.87
N ASP A 210 9.22 -3.55 -30.20
CA ASP A 210 9.85 -3.10 -31.44
C ASP A 210 11.38 -3.28 -31.48
N LEU A 211 12.03 -3.55 -30.35
CA LEU A 211 13.48 -3.77 -30.29
C LEU A 211 13.89 -5.23 -30.59
N ARG A 212 12.93 -6.12 -30.87
CA ARG A 212 13.20 -7.53 -31.23
C ARG A 212 13.67 -7.70 -32.68
N THR A 213 13.55 -6.68 -33.54
CA THR A 213 13.88 -6.78 -34.98
C THR A 213 15.30 -6.36 -35.34
N LYS A 214 16.11 -5.86 -34.39
CA LYS A 214 17.54 -5.63 -34.64
C LYS A 214 18.36 -6.77 -34.04
N PRO A 215 19.09 -7.55 -34.85
CA PRO A 215 19.99 -8.58 -34.33
C PRO A 215 21.05 -7.95 -33.43
N LEU A 216 21.46 -8.72 -32.42
CA LEU A 216 22.32 -8.38 -31.30
C LEU A 216 23.80 -8.06 -31.66
N GLU A 217 24.10 -7.76 -32.92
CA GLU A 217 25.48 -7.58 -33.41
C GLU A 217 25.98 -6.12 -33.35
N LEU A 218 25.12 -5.13 -33.09
CA LEU A 218 25.46 -3.71 -33.21
C LEU A 218 25.74 -2.98 -31.88
N LEU A 219 26.02 -3.72 -30.80
CA LEU A 219 26.35 -3.16 -29.47
C LEU A 219 27.69 -3.68 -28.91
N GLN A 220 28.61 -4.09 -29.80
CA GLN A 220 29.98 -4.46 -29.41
C GLN A 220 31.07 -3.51 -29.96
N ASP A 221 30.69 -2.38 -30.55
CA ASP A 221 31.61 -1.30 -30.91
C ASP A 221 31.41 -0.05 -30.03
#